data_AF-A0A4U7DAI5-F1
#
_entry.id   AF-A0A4U7DAI5-F1
#
_cell.length_a   1.000
_cell.length_b   1.000
_cell.length_c   1.000
_cell.angle_alpha   90.00
_cell.angle_beta   90.00
_cell.angle_gamma   90.00
#
_symmetry.space_group_name_H-M   'P 1'
#
loop_
_entity.id
_entity.type
_entity.pdbx_description
1 polymer ?
#
loop_
_entity_poly.entity_id
_entity_poly.type
_entity_poly.pdbx_seq_one_letter_code
_entity_poly.pdbx_strand_id
1 'polypeptide(L)'
;MASAASPLSEPRVLAHAKRRLFPDDADDGYAVVDTQFSSDQWLANESVDPNVTDELAPFNHVRVGSGYPDLVGVRLLSDELLAVDRLGDDPPLMVVEAKGHTNRSDADVERGIVQAYDRLHEANAAYVAAPANAVSQSARTLARELNVGILGVTPDGTVDPVETPRVVGNRTTTETTAIRFQAGAQGVAGKSFGLNHPKNYLAYPLAVSHDRDTEEILAEHVVRAT
;
A
#
# COMPACT_ATOMS: atom_id res chain seq x y z
N MET A 1 31.40 -2.28 19.91
CA MET A 1 30.05 -2.43 20.50
C MET A 1 29.07 -2.34 19.35
N ALA A 2 28.62 -3.47 18.82
CA ALA A 2 27.55 -3.48 17.82
C ALA A 2 26.27 -3.02 18.53
N SER A 3 25.69 -1.90 18.09
CA SER A 3 24.36 -1.50 18.53
C SER A 3 23.41 -2.62 18.14
N ALA A 4 22.74 -3.25 19.11
CA ALA A 4 21.71 -4.22 18.80
C ALA A 4 20.63 -3.47 18.01
N ALA A 5 20.50 -3.79 16.72
CA ALA A 5 19.52 -3.15 15.87
C ALA A 5 18.14 -3.32 16.51
N SER A 6 17.40 -2.21 16.66
CA SER A 6 16.06 -2.27 17.24
C SER A 6 15.18 -3.20 16.40
N PRO A 7 14.34 -4.04 17.04
CA PRO A 7 13.43 -4.91 16.32
C PRO A 7 12.53 -4.08 15.41
N LEU A 8 12.31 -4.57 14.19
CA LEU A 8 11.52 -3.87 13.17
C LEU A 8 10.03 -3.92 13.52
N SER A 9 9.42 -2.75 13.71
CA SER A 9 7.97 -2.59 13.89
C SER A 9 7.22 -2.68 12.56
N GLU A 10 5.91 -2.94 12.62
CA GLU A 10 5.05 -3.07 11.43
C GLU A 10 5.14 -1.86 10.47
N PRO A 11 5.07 -0.59 10.93
CA PRO A 11 5.20 0.56 10.03
C PRO A 11 6.55 0.62 9.31
N ARG A 12 7.64 0.25 10.00
CA ARG A 12 8.99 0.23 9.39
C ARG A 12 9.11 -0.86 8.34
N VAL A 13 8.59 -2.05 8.65
CA VAL A 13 8.55 -3.17 7.68
C VAL A 13 7.76 -2.76 6.44
N LEU A 14 6.59 -2.16 6.61
CA LEU A 14 5.76 -1.73 5.49
C LEU A 14 6.41 -0.62 4.67
N ALA A 15 7.08 0.34 5.32
CA ALA A 15 7.77 1.43 4.64
C ALA A 15 8.91 0.91 3.74
N HIS A 16 9.73 -0.01 4.26
CA HIS A 16 10.78 -0.63 3.46
C HIS A 16 10.20 -1.45 2.29
N ALA A 17 9.14 -2.23 2.54
CA ALA A 17 8.47 -3.00 1.50
C ALA A 17 7.87 -2.10 0.41
N LYS A 18 7.19 -1.01 0.79
CA LYS A 18 6.64 -0.03 -0.13
C LYS A 18 7.74 0.58 -0.99
N ARG A 19 8.85 1.05 -0.41
CA ARG A 19 9.97 1.61 -1.16
C ARG A 19 10.56 0.65 -2.18
N ARG A 20 10.57 -0.66 -1.87
CA ARG A 20 11.07 -1.70 -2.79
C ARG A 20 10.12 -2.00 -3.94
N LEU A 21 8.81 -2.01 -3.67
CA LEU A 21 7.76 -2.34 -4.64
C LEU A 21 7.37 -1.13 -5.49
N PHE A 22 7.36 0.06 -4.89
CA PHE A 22 6.91 1.32 -5.46
C PHE A 22 7.94 2.44 -5.19
N PRO A 23 9.20 2.33 -5.66
CA PRO A 23 10.15 3.43 -5.59
C PRO A 23 9.64 4.69 -6.30
N ASP A 24 9.93 5.86 -5.73
CA ASP A 24 9.44 7.17 -6.17
C ASP A 24 9.90 7.57 -7.59
N ASP A 25 10.99 6.99 -8.08
CA ASP A 25 11.57 7.26 -9.40
C ASP A 25 10.93 6.42 -10.53
N ALA A 26 9.94 5.60 -10.21
CA ALA A 26 9.25 4.78 -11.18
C ALA A 26 8.00 5.48 -11.73
N ASP A 27 7.97 5.67 -13.06
CA ASP A 27 6.89 6.39 -13.74
C ASP A 27 5.54 5.65 -13.75
N ASP A 28 5.52 4.33 -13.51
CA ASP A 28 4.37 3.44 -13.78
C ASP A 28 3.87 2.69 -12.53
N GLY A 29 3.65 3.39 -11.41
CA GLY A 29 3.12 2.78 -10.21
C GLY A 29 2.35 3.72 -9.29
N TYR A 30 1.31 3.20 -8.64
CA TYR A 30 0.57 3.92 -7.60
C TYR A 30 0.25 2.97 -6.45
N ALA A 31 0.47 3.42 -5.21
CA ALA A 31 0.15 2.67 -4.01
C ALA A 31 -0.43 3.57 -2.94
N VAL A 32 -1.35 3.01 -2.14
CA VAL A 32 -1.94 3.61 -0.95
C VAL A 32 -1.73 2.68 0.24
N VAL A 33 -1.44 3.27 1.39
CA VAL A 33 -1.33 2.57 2.67
C VAL A 33 -2.62 2.75 3.46
N ASP A 34 -3.02 1.75 4.23
CA ASP A 34 -4.22 1.86 5.06
C ASP A 34 -4.13 3.03 6.05
N THR A 35 -5.25 3.70 6.28
CA THR A 35 -5.33 4.87 7.19
C THR A 35 -4.92 4.58 8.63
N GLN A 36 -4.91 3.32 9.06
CA GLN A 36 -4.39 2.96 10.40
C GLN A 36 -2.91 3.38 10.60
N PHE A 37 -2.13 3.47 9.52
CA PHE A 37 -0.71 3.85 9.56
C PHE A 37 -0.47 5.37 9.56
N SER A 38 -1.52 6.20 9.46
CA SER A 38 -1.37 7.66 9.50
C SER A 38 -1.25 8.21 10.94
N SER A 39 -1.24 7.34 11.95
CA SER A 39 -1.15 7.71 13.36
C SER A 39 0.31 7.95 13.75
N ASP A 40 0.55 9.02 14.52
CA ASP A 40 1.88 9.32 15.10
C ASP A 40 2.30 8.29 16.17
N GLN A 41 1.38 7.42 16.59
CA GLN A 41 1.60 6.36 17.56
C GLN A 41 1.20 5.00 16.98
N TRP A 42 2.10 4.02 17.11
CA TRP A 42 1.89 2.62 16.75
C TRP A 42 1.82 1.73 17.98
N LEU A 43 0.72 1.00 18.14
CA LEU A 43 0.37 0.31 19.39
C LEU A 43 0.43 1.30 20.59
N ALA A 44 0.00 0.89 21.77
CA ALA A 44 -0.36 1.86 22.82
C ALA A 44 0.78 2.77 23.36
N ASN A 45 2.03 2.74 22.84
CA ASN A 45 3.15 3.55 23.35
C ASN A 45 4.36 3.77 22.39
N GLU A 46 4.34 3.37 21.11
CA GLU A 46 5.52 3.59 20.23
C GLU A 46 5.29 4.78 19.30
N SER A 47 6.15 5.81 19.40
CA SER A 47 6.14 6.90 18.41
C SER A 47 6.60 6.36 17.07
N VAL A 48 5.83 6.67 16.01
CA VAL A 48 6.28 6.42 14.64
C VAL A 48 7.20 7.57 14.23
N ASP A 49 8.31 7.24 13.58
CA ASP A 49 9.22 8.25 13.02
C ASP A 49 8.50 8.99 11.88
N PRO A 50 8.48 10.33 11.85
CA PRO A 50 7.82 11.08 10.77
C PRO A 50 8.29 10.68 9.37
N ASN A 51 9.57 10.31 9.20
CA ASN A 51 10.08 9.85 7.91
C ASN A 51 9.44 8.53 7.46
N VAL A 52 9.03 7.68 8.41
CA VAL A 52 8.30 6.44 8.12
C VAL A 52 6.87 6.78 7.70
N THR A 53 6.22 7.72 8.38
CA THR A 53 4.87 8.17 8.01
C THR A 53 4.85 8.83 6.63
N ASP A 54 5.85 9.67 6.32
CA ASP A 54 6.00 10.32 5.02
C ASP A 54 6.21 9.29 3.90
N GLU A 55 7.06 8.28 4.14
CA GLU A 55 7.26 7.17 3.19
C GLU A 55 5.97 6.38 2.97
N LEU A 56 5.13 6.20 3.99
CA LEU A 56 3.89 5.44 3.89
C LEU A 56 2.77 6.21 3.16
N ALA A 57 2.78 7.54 3.16
CA ALA A 57 1.81 8.35 2.43
C ALA A 57 1.84 8.09 0.90
N PRO A 58 0.69 8.08 0.18
CA PRO A 58 -0.64 8.50 0.63
C PRO A 58 -1.42 7.41 1.37
N PHE A 59 -2.37 7.84 2.22
CA PHE A 59 -3.22 6.95 3.01
C PHE A 59 -4.64 6.85 2.46
N ASN A 60 -5.20 5.63 2.40
CA ASN A 60 -6.59 5.39 2.04
C ASN A 60 -7.09 4.05 2.61
N HIS A 61 -8.35 4.00 3.04
CA HIS A 61 -8.97 2.79 3.58
C HIS A 61 -9.67 2.03 2.44
N VAL A 62 -8.95 1.12 1.79
CA VAL A 62 -9.43 0.40 0.59
C VAL A 62 -9.79 -1.03 0.95
N ARG A 63 -11.00 -1.48 0.60
CA ARG A 63 -11.41 -2.85 0.86
C ARG A 63 -11.02 -3.73 -0.33
N VAL A 64 -10.38 -4.85 -0.04
CA VAL A 64 -10.04 -5.88 -1.03
C VAL A 64 -10.46 -7.24 -0.45
N GLY A 65 -11.24 -8.02 -1.19
CA GLY A 65 -11.79 -9.27 -0.67
C GLY A 65 -12.63 -9.03 0.59
N SER A 66 -12.35 -9.77 1.67
CA SER A 66 -13.15 -9.64 2.90
C SER A 66 -12.73 -8.49 3.82
N GLY A 67 -11.57 -7.86 3.62
CA GLY A 67 -10.97 -6.91 4.57
C GLY A 67 -10.14 -5.78 3.94
N TYR A 68 -9.23 -5.22 4.74
CA TYR A 68 -8.42 -4.04 4.40
C TYR A 68 -6.95 -4.41 4.51
N PRO A 69 -6.23 -4.55 3.38
CA PRO A 69 -4.79 -4.79 3.42
C PRO A 69 -4.04 -3.53 3.85
N ASP A 70 -2.86 -3.72 4.44
CA ASP A 70 -2.02 -2.62 4.90
C ASP A 70 -1.52 -1.73 3.76
N LEU A 71 -1.32 -2.29 2.56
CA LEU A 71 -1.06 -1.54 1.33
C LEU A 71 -1.77 -2.17 0.13
N VAL A 72 -2.26 -1.30 -0.76
CA VAL A 72 -2.75 -1.67 -2.10
C VAL A 72 -1.99 -0.86 -3.12
N GLY A 73 -1.52 -1.49 -4.19
CA GLY A 73 -0.91 -0.75 -5.29
C GLY A 73 -0.95 -1.48 -6.62
N VAL A 74 -0.69 -0.76 -7.69
CA VAL A 74 -0.68 -1.28 -9.07
C VAL A 74 0.61 -0.85 -9.72
N ARG A 75 1.36 -1.81 -10.26
CA ARG A 75 2.61 -1.58 -10.98
C ARG A 75 3.05 -2.86 -11.72
N LEU A 76 3.77 -2.70 -12.82
CA LEU A 76 4.56 -3.78 -13.42
C LEU A 76 5.84 -4.02 -12.60
N LEU A 77 5.91 -5.17 -11.92
CA LEU A 77 7.10 -5.58 -11.17
C LEU A 77 8.10 -6.34 -12.06
N SER A 78 9.37 -6.31 -11.64
CA SER A 78 10.44 -7.13 -12.20
C SER A 78 10.25 -8.62 -11.90
N ASP A 79 10.86 -9.47 -12.72
CA ASP A 79 10.78 -10.94 -12.59
C ASP A 79 11.42 -11.47 -11.28
N GLU A 80 12.22 -10.66 -10.58
CA GLU A 80 12.73 -10.97 -9.24
C GLU A 80 11.62 -10.98 -8.17
N LEU A 81 10.53 -10.24 -8.40
CA LEU A 81 9.46 -10.08 -7.42
C LEU A 81 8.25 -10.96 -7.75
N LEU A 82 8.04 -11.32 -9.01
CA LEU A 82 6.93 -12.17 -9.46
C LEU A 82 7.44 -13.45 -10.12
N ALA A 83 6.90 -14.59 -9.72
CA ALA A 83 7.11 -15.84 -10.43
C ALA A 83 6.38 -15.75 -11.78
N VAL A 84 7.15 -15.50 -12.85
CA VAL A 84 6.69 -15.15 -14.20
C VAL A 84 5.47 -15.97 -14.66
N ASP A 85 4.35 -15.27 -14.83
CA ASP A 85 3.17 -15.62 -15.65
C ASP A 85 2.29 -14.36 -15.76
N ARG A 86 2.55 -13.46 -16.75
CA ARG A 86 1.74 -12.23 -16.91
C ARG A 86 0.41 -12.55 -17.61
N LEU A 87 -0.69 -12.11 -17.01
CA LEU A 87 -2.03 -12.27 -17.58
C LEU A 87 -2.54 -10.94 -18.17
N GLY A 88 -2.10 -10.61 -19.38
CA GLY A 88 -2.55 -9.44 -20.13
C GLY A 88 -1.61 -8.22 -20.07
N ASP A 89 -2.10 -7.10 -20.63
CA ASP A 89 -1.33 -5.87 -20.82
C ASP A 89 -1.45 -4.88 -19.64
N ASP A 90 -2.40 -5.10 -18.72
CA ASP A 90 -2.62 -4.21 -17.58
C ASP A 90 -1.67 -4.53 -16.40
N PRO A 91 -1.12 -3.52 -15.70
CA PRO A 91 -0.31 -3.75 -14.51
C PRO A 91 -1.12 -4.49 -13.41
N PRO A 92 -0.53 -5.49 -12.72
CA PRO A 92 -1.23 -6.24 -11.69
C PRO A 92 -1.55 -5.38 -10.46
N LEU A 93 -2.74 -5.58 -9.89
CA LEU A 93 -3.11 -5.10 -8.56
C LEU A 93 -2.44 -5.99 -7.51
N MET A 94 -1.76 -5.36 -6.58
CA MET A 94 -1.00 -5.99 -5.53
C MET A 94 -1.51 -5.53 -4.18
N VAL A 95 -1.45 -6.44 -3.22
CA VAL A 95 -1.76 -6.18 -1.82
C VAL A 95 -0.61 -6.64 -0.96
N VAL A 96 -0.34 -5.89 0.11
CA VAL A 96 0.71 -6.22 1.07
C VAL A 96 0.10 -6.19 2.46
N GLU A 97 0.37 -7.25 3.23
CA GLU A 97 0.13 -7.31 4.67
C GLU A 97 1.48 -7.20 5.37
N ALA A 98 1.65 -6.25 6.28
CA ALA A 98 2.88 -6.11 7.05
C ALA A 98 2.75 -6.83 8.39
N LYS A 99 3.86 -7.41 8.83
CA LYS A 99 4.03 -7.98 10.17
C LYS A 99 5.36 -7.51 10.71
N GLY A 100 5.40 -7.21 11.99
CA GLY A 100 6.56 -6.68 12.67
C GLY A 100 6.58 -7.15 14.11
N HIS A 101 7.71 -6.96 14.78
CA HIS A 101 7.78 -7.25 16.19
C HIS A 101 6.93 -6.24 16.97
N THR A 102 6.27 -6.73 18.01
CA THR A 102 5.63 -5.88 19.01
C THR A 102 6.36 -6.06 20.33
N ASN A 103 6.13 -5.16 21.29
CA ASN A 103 6.64 -5.34 22.65
C ASN A 103 6.17 -6.65 23.34
N ARG A 104 5.19 -7.36 22.76
CA ARG A 104 4.54 -8.53 23.36
C ARG A 104 4.77 -9.84 22.60
N SER A 105 5.17 -9.78 21.33
CA SER A 105 5.31 -10.96 20.48
C SER A 105 6.21 -10.69 19.29
N ASP A 106 6.80 -11.76 18.78
CA ASP A 106 7.41 -11.76 17.45
C ASP A 106 6.36 -11.54 16.34
N ALA A 107 6.85 -11.22 15.15
CA ALA A 107 6.02 -11.01 13.97
C ALA A 107 5.28 -12.32 13.60
N ASP A 108 3.94 -12.27 13.57
CA ASP A 108 3.10 -13.41 13.21
C ASP A 108 2.96 -13.50 11.67
N VAL A 109 4.00 -14.05 11.03
CA VAL A 109 4.10 -14.16 9.57
C VAL A 109 3.00 -15.07 9.00
N GLU A 110 2.70 -16.19 9.65
CA GLU A 110 1.68 -17.15 9.19
C GLU A 110 0.29 -16.51 9.14
N ARG A 111 -0.07 -15.71 10.16
CA ARG A 111 -1.31 -14.93 10.13
C ARG A 111 -1.31 -13.92 8.98
N GLY A 112 -0.20 -13.23 8.75
CA GLY A 112 -0.07 -12.30 7.62
C GLY A 112 -0.26 -12.98 6.27
N ILE A 113 0.25 -14.20 6.10
CA ILE A 113 0.05 -15.00 4.89
C ILE A 113 -1.44 -15.32 4.68
N VAL A 114 -2.15 -15.77 5.71
CA VAL A 114 -3.59 -16.07 5.62
C VAL A 114 -4.41 -14.81 5.30
N GLN A 115 -4.06 -13.67 5.90
CA GLN A 115 -4.69 -12.38 5.60
C GLN A 115 -4.46 -11.99 4.13
N ALA A 116 -3.22 -12.06 3.65
CA ALA A 116 -2.85 -11.73 2.28
C ALA A 116 -3.53 -12.66 1.26
N TYR A 117 -3.64 -13.95 1.58
CA TYR A 117 -4.34 -14.93 0.75
C TYR A 117 -5.83 -14.59 0.57
N ASP A 118 -6.53 -14.17 1.62
CA ASP A 118 -7.93 -13.75 1.50
C ASP A 118 -8.10 -12.58 0.50
N ARG A 119 -7.13 -11.66 0.45
CA ARG A 119 -7.13 -10.54 -0.51
C ARG A 119 -6.88 -11.00 -1.95
N LEU A 120 -6.19 -12.12 -2.15
CA LEU A 120 -5.84 -12.65 -3.47
C LEU A 120 -7.07 -13.06 -4.31
N HIS A 121 -8.26 -13.13 -3.71
CA HIS A 121 -9.51 -13.31 -4.47
C HIS A 121 -9.91 -12.09 -5.31
N GLU A 122 -9.40 -10.90 -4.98
CA GLU A 122 -9.67 -9.65 -5.71
C GLU A 122 -8.39 -8.92 -6.18
N ALA A 123 -7.21 -9.31 -5.66
CA ALA A 123 -5.90 -8.85 -6.11
C ALA A 123 -5.26 -9.82 -7.13
N ASN A 124 -4.29 -9.35 -7.92
CA ASN A 124 -3.55 -10.24 -8.83
C ASN A 124 -2.33 -10.89 -8.17
N ALA A 125 -1.75 -10.25 -7.17
CA ALA A 125 -0.69 -10.82 -6.36
C ALA A 125 -0.81 -10.30 -4.92
N ALA A 126 -0.37 -11.11 -3.97
CA ALA A 126 -0.41 -10.78 -2.55
C ALA A 126 0.95 -11.06 -1.93
N TYR A 127 1.41 -10.18 -1.05
CA TYR A 127 2.63 -10.34 -0.28
C TYR A 127 2.36 -10.22 1.22
N VAL A 128 3.16 -10.92 2.00
CA VAL A 128 3.43 -10.54 3.38
C VAL A 128 4.83 -9.91 3.44
N ALA A 129 4.96 -8.78 4.14
CA ALA A 129 6.25 -8.20 4.47
C ALA A 129 6.53 -8.45 5.96
N ALA A 130 7.71 -8.98 6.29
CA ALA A 130 8.07 -9.32 7.66
C ALA A 130 9.58 -9.21 7.89
N PRO A 131 10.05 -9.08 9.15
CA PRO A 131 11.46 -9.16 9.48
C PRO A 131 12.06 -10.48 8.97
N ALA A 132 13.21 -10.42 8.28
CA ALA A 132 13.79 -11.58 7.62
C ALA A 132 14.10 -12.74 8.59
N ASN A 133 14.45 -12.41 9.84
CA ASN A 133 14.69 -13.37 10.93
C ASN A 133 13.41 -14.01 11.50
N ALA A 134 12.23 -13.44 11.24
CA ALA A 134 10.94 -13.99 11.67
C ALA A 134 10.32 -14.97 10.64
N VAL A 135 10.87 -15.04 9.43
CA VAL A 135 10.35 -15.92 8.37
C VAL A 135 10.83 -17.37 8.60
N SER A 136 9.93 -18.19 9.14
CA SER A 136 10.18 -19.62 9.38
C SER A 136 10.06 -20.47 8.10
N GLN A 137 10.55 -21.70 8.15
CA GLN A 137 10.33 -22.67 7.08
C GLN A 137 8.84 -23.04 6.92
N SER A 138 8.07 -23.07 8.00
CA SER A 138 6.62 -23.31 7.94
C SER A 138 5.89 -22.19 7.21
N ALA A 139 6.25 -20.93 7.49
CA ALA A 139 5.71 -19.77 6.78
C ALA A 139 6.04 -19.82 5.28
N ARG A 140 7.27 -20.18 4.90
CA ARG A 140 7.64 -20.37 3.49
C ARG A 140 6.80 -21.45 2.80
N THR A 141 6.59 -22.58 3.47
CA THR A 141 5.75 -23.66 2.92
C THR A 141 4.30 -23.20 2.74
N LEU A 142 3.72 -22.57 3.76
CA LEU A 142 2.35 -22.04 3.71
C LEU A 142 2.17 -21.01 2.60
N ALA A 143 3.12 -20.08 2.46
CA ALA A 143 3.10 -19.05 1.43
C ALA A 143 3.10 -19.65 0.01
N ARG A 144 3.92 -20.68 -0.23
CA ARG A 144 3.92 -21.40 -1.53
C ARG A 144 2.60 -22.11 -1.80
N GLU A 145 2.01 -22.75 -0.79
CA GLU A 145 0.72 -23.43 -0.92
C GLU A 145 -0.42 -22.44 -1.24
N LEU A 146 -0.36 -21.23 -0.69
CA LEU A 146 -1.38 -20.19 -0.85
C LEU A 146 -1.07 -19.18 -1.97
N ASN A 147 0.03 -19.35 -2.72
CA ASN A 147 0.47 -18.40 -3.75
C ASN A 147 0.64 -16.96 -3.22
N VAL A 148 1.20 -16.82 -2.02
CA VAL A 148 1.51 -15.54 -1.38
C VAL A 148 3.01 -15.32 -1.40
N GLY A 149 3.45 -14.13 -1.77
CA GLY A 149 4.85 -13.73 -1.71
C GLY A 149 5.30 -13.40 -0.30
N ILE A 150 6.58 -13.58 -0.01
CA ILE A 150 7.19 -13.13 1.25
C ILE A 150 8.31 -12.14 0.93
N LEU A 151 8.24 -10.94 1.50
CA LEU A 151 9.31 -9.95 1.50
C LEU A 151 9.99 -9.96 2.87
N GLY A 152 11.25 -10.40 2.91
CA GLY A 152 12.08 -10.39 4.11
C GLY A 152 12.79 -9.05 4.26
N VAL A 153 12.48 -8.33 5.35
CA VAL A 153 13.06 -7.02 5.65
C VAL A 153 14.16 -7.17 6.70
N THR A 154 15.35 -6.69 6.38
CA THR A 154 16.47 -6.68 7.33
C THR A 154 16.51 -5.36 8.12
N PRO A 155 17.18 -5.30 9.29
CA PRO A 155 17.20 -4.09 10.11
C PRO A 155 17.84 -2.85 9.45
N ASP A 156 18.69 -3.04 8.44
CA ASP A 156 19.27 -1.99 7.60
C ASP A 156 18.32 -1.50 6.49
N GLY A 157 17.14 -2.11 6.37
CA GLY A 157 16.10 -1.73 5.41
C GLY A 157 16.21 -2.41 4.05
N THR A 158 17.11 -3.40 3.90
CA THR A 158 17.17 -4.24 2.70
C THR A 158 15.93 -5.14 2.65
N VAL A 159 15.36 -5.31 1.46
CA VAL A 159 14.15 -6.10 1.23
C VAL A 159 14.41 -7.15 0.16
N ASP A 160 14.44 -8.41 0.58
CA ASP A 160 14.70 -9.56 -0.28
C ASP A 160 13.41 -10.36 -0.53
N PRO A 161 13.12 -10.75 -1.78
CA PRO A 161 12.03 -11.68 -2.07
C PRO A 161 12.40 -13.08 -1.58
N VAL A 162 11.76 -13.50 -0.50
CA VAL A 162 11.94 -14.82 0.10
C VAL A 162 11.10 -15.88 -0.62
N GLU A 163 9.87 -15.51 -0.98
CA GLU A 163 8.98 -16.27 -1.87
C GLU A 163 8.35 -15.31 -2.87
N THR A 164 8.23 -15.73 -4.13
CA THR A 164 7.62 -14.93 -5.19
C THR A 164 6.25 -15.51 -5.58
N PRO A 165 5.18 -14.71 -5.55
CA PRO A 165 3.86 -15.17 -5.96
C PRO A 165 3.75 -15.21 -7.48
N ARG A 166 2.87 -16.06 -7.98
CA ARG A 166 2.38 -16.02 -9.36
C ARG A 166 1.23 -15.04 -9.47
N VAL A 167 1.09 -14.41 -10.63
CA VAL A 167 -0.03 -13.52 -10.92
C VAL A 167 -1.29 -14.35 -11.19
N VAL A 168 -2.39 -14.02 -10.52
CA VAL A 168 -3.72 -14.62 -10.75
C VAL A 168 -4.63 -13.67 -11.53
N GLY A 169 -5.44 -14.22 -12.43
CA GLY A 169 -6.45 -13.46 -13.19
C GLY A 169 -7.72 -13.26 -12.39
N ASN A 170 -8.07 -12.02 -12.06
CA ASN A 170 -9.26 -11.72 -11.26
C ASN A 170 -10.19 -10.71 -11.92
N ARG A 171 -11.47 -10.80 -11.53
CA ARG A 171 -12.52 -9.84 -11.91
C ARG A 171 -12.38 -8.61 -11.03
N THR A 172 -12.15 -7.46 -11.64
CA THR A 172 -12.02 -6.17 -10.96
C THR A 172 -13.30 -5.76 -10.24
N THR A 173 -13.17 -5.26 -9.02
CA THR A 173 -14.24 -4.57 -8.26
C THR A 173 -14.16 -3.05 -8.48
N THR A 174 -15.19 -2.30 -8.10
CA THR A 174 -15.24 -0.83 -8.33
C THR A 174 -14.11 -0.09 -7.61
N GLU A 175 -13.76 -0.47 -6.38
CA GLU A 175 -12.68 0.18 -5.60
C GLU A 175 -11.29 -0.12 -6.18
N THR A 176 -11.06 -1.36 -6.61
CA THR A 176 -9.80 -1.75 -7.29
C THR A 176 -9.65 -1.10 -8.67
N THR A 177 -10.77 -0.78 -9.33
CA THR A 177 -10.79 0.02 -10.55
C THR A 177 -10.30 1.46 -10.30
N ALA A 178 -10.60 2.07 -9.15
CA ALA A 178 -10.12 3.41 -8.82
C ALA A 178 -8.59 3.45 -8.61
N ILE A 179 -8.02 2.43 -7.96
CA ILE A 179 -6.56 2.30 -7.82
C ILE A 179 -5.90 2.09 -9.19
N ARG A 180 -6.48 1.23 -10.03
CA ARG A 180 -6.01 1.06 -11.43
C ARG A 180 -6.15 2.33 -12.24
N PHE A 181 -7.20 3.12 -12.04
CA PHE A 181 -7.38 4.40 -12.72
C PHE A 181 -6.29 5.40 -12.32
N GLN A 182 -5.92 5.46 -11.04
CA GLN A 182 -4.79 6.27 -10.58
C GLN A 182 -3.45 5.75 -11.14
N ALA A 183 -3.26 4.42 -11.21
CA ALA A 183 -2.01 3.81 -11.65
C ALA A 183 -1.80 3.79 -13.17
N GLY A 184 -2.86 3.57 -13.94
CA GLY A 184 -2.85 3.71 -15.40
C GLY A 184 -2.66 5.16 -15.83
N ALA A 185 -2.63 6.10 -14.86
CA ALA A 185 -2.51 7.51 -15.11
C ALA A 185 -1.64 8.28 -14.07
N GLN A 186 -0.35 8.48 -14.40
CA GLN A 186 0.08 9.89 -14.58
C GLN A 186 -0.89 10.65 -15.52
N GLY A 187 -1.48 9.91 -16.47
CA GLY A 187 -2.30 10.21 -17.63
C GLY A 187 -3.50 11.15 -17.52
N VAL A 188 -3.77 11.81 -16.39
CA VAL A 188 -4.52 13.08 -16.41
C VAL A 188 -3.99 14.12 -15.41
N ALA A 189 -3.43 13.74 -14.26
CA ALA A 189 -3.37 14.64 -13.09
C ALA A 189 -1.98 14.91 -12.48
N GLY A 190 -0.87 14.53 -13.13
CA GLY A 190 0.46 15.09 -12.79
C GLY A 190 0.54 16.62 -13.01
N LYS A 191 -0.46 17.21 -13.67
CA LYS A 191 -0.73 18.64 -13.66
C LYS A 191 -2.18 18.87 -13.25
N SER A 192 -2.35 19.49 -12.09
CA SER A 192 -3.60 20.06 -11.57
C SER A 192 -4.72 19.06 -11.33
N PHE A 193 -4.89 18.58 -10.10
CA PHE A 193 -6.24 18.38 -9.53
C PHE A 193 -6.23 18.33 -7.98
N GLY A 194 -5.69 19.37 -7.34
CA GLY A 194 -6.10 19.73 -5.96
C GLY A 194 -7.59 20.14 -5.88
N LEU A 195 -8.25 20.26 -7.03
CA LEU A 195 -9.63 20.70 -7.19
C LEU A 195 -10.59 19.63 -7.74
N ASN A 196 -10.19 18.38 -7.99
CA ASN A 196 -11.13 17.33 -8.46
C ASN A 196 -11.31 16.17 -7.46
N HIS A 197 -11.62 16.50 -6.21
CA HIS A 197 -12.38 15.58 -5.37
C HIS A 197 -13.77 15.37 -6.03
N PRO A 198 -14.43 14.20 -5.94
CA PRO A 198 -15.78 14.00 -6.49
C PRO A 198 -16.80 15.06 -6.05
N LYS A 199 -16.57 15.68 -4.88
CA LYS A 199 -17.35 16.79 -4.34
C LYS A 199 -17.09 18.14 -5.04
N ASN A 200 -15.94 18.33 -5.67
CA ASN A 200 -15.55 19.58 -6.32
C ASN A 200 -16.02 19.69 -7.77
N TYR A 201 -16.26 18.57 -8.46
CA TYR A 201 -16.86 18.58 -9.80
C TYR A 201 -18.26 19.22 -9.81
N LEU A 202 -18.98 19.16 -8.68
CA LEU A 202 -20.23 19.89 -8.48
C LEU A 202 -19.97 21.32 -7.99
N ALA A 203 -18.93 21.54 -7.18
CA ALA A 203 -18.63 22.85 -6.61
C ALA A 203 -18.32 23.91 -7.67
N TYR A 204 -17.58 23.57 -8.73
CA TYR A 204 -17.24 24.56 -9.77
C TYR A 204 -18.46 25.00 -10.61
N PRO A 205 -19.30 24.10 -11.16
CA PRO A 205 -20.56 24.48 -11.79
C PRO A 205 -21.50 25.22 -10.84
N LEU A 206 -21.58 24.81 -9.56
CA LEU A 206 -22.42 25.47 -8.56
C LEU A 206 -21.93 26.90 -8.28
N ALA A 207 -20.61 27.11 -8.13
CA ALA A 207 -20.03 28.42 -7.89
C ALA A 207 -20.16 29.36 -9.10
N VAL A 208 -20.01 28.84 -10.33
CA VAL A 208 -20.24 29.62 -11.56
C VAL A 208 -21.71 29.96 -11.77
N SER A 209 -22.64 29.12 -11.30
CA SER A 209 -24.08 29.37 -11.34
C SER A 209 -24.61 30.23 -10.19
N HIS A 210 -23.76 30.51 -9.19
CA HIS A 210 -24.15 31.26 -8.01
C HIS A 210 -24.01 32.76 -8.27
N ASP A 211 -24.96 33.57 -7.81
CA ASP A 211 -24.98 35.03 -8.03
C ASP A 211 -23.86 35.79 -7.26
N ARG A 212 -23.04 35.08 -6.47
CA ARG A 212 -21.98 35.65 -5.63
C ARG A 212 -20.62 35.25 -6.21
N ASP A 213 -19.61 36.04 -5.89
CA ASP A 213 -18.26 35.80 -6.40
C ASP A 213 -17.73 34.41 -5.99
N THR A 214 -17.13 33.70 -6.96
CA THR A 214 -16.67 32.32 -6.78
C THR A 214 -15.54 32.22 -5.75
N GLU A 215 -14.62 33.18 -5.71
CA GLU A 215 -13.47 33.18 -4.79
C GLU A 215 -13.96 33.38 -3.35
N GLU A 216 -14.93 34.27 -3.15
CA GLU A 216 -15.53 34.56 -1.84
C GLU A 216 -16.32 33.35 -1.27
N ILE A 217 -17.14 32.69 -2.11
CA ILE A 217 -17.89 31.48 -1.70
C ILE A 217 -16.94 30.34 -1.31
N LEU A 218 -15.87 30.14 -2.09
CA LEU A 218 -14.88 29.08 -1.81
C LEU A 218 -14.17 29.33 -0.48
N ALA A 219 -13.76 30.57 -0.20
CA ALA A 219 -13.13 30.93 1.06
C ALA A 219 -14.07 30.75 2.27
N GLU A 220 -15.38 31.03 2.11
CA GLU A 220 -16.38 30.93 3.18
C GLU A 220 -16.76 29.48 3.52
N HIS A 221 -16.85 28.61 2.50
CA HIS A 221 -17.49 27.30 2.64
C HIS A 221 -16.58 26.09 2.41
N VAL A 222 -15.38 26.27 1.87
CA VAL A 222 -14.43 25.16 1.63
C VAL A 222 -13.29 25.20 2.63
N VAL A 223 -13.20 24.15 3.44
CA VAL A 223 -12.17 23.99 4.48
C VAL A 223 -10.79 23.86 3.80
N ARG A 224 -9.85 24.75 4.14
CA ARG A 224 -8.47 24.84 3.59
C ARG A 224 -8.38 25.31 2.13
N ALA A 225 -9.23 26.24 1.69
CA ALA A 225 -9.16 26.81 0.34
C ALA A 225 -7.92 27.71 0.07
N THR A 226 -7.16 28.07 1.11
CA THR A 226 -5.98 28.95 1.07
C THR A 226 -4.82 28.37 1.87
#